data_AF-A0A2T8I7K6-F1
#
_entry.id   AF-A0A2T8I7K6-F1
#
_cell.length_a   1.000
_cell.length_b   1.000
_cell.length_c   1.000
_cell.angle_alpha   90.00
_cell.angle_beta   90.00
_cell.angle_gamma   90.00
#
_symmetry.space_group_name_H-M   'P 1'
#
loop_
_entity.id
_entity.type
_entity.pdbx_description
1 polymer ?
#
loop_
_entity_poly.entity_id
_entity_poly.type
_entity_poly.pdbx_seq_one_letter_code
_entity_poly.pdbx_strand_id
1 'polypeptide(L)'
;MLFNIPHCKSQAPVAAAAAAAIPSRFLSSSLPALVPPPPPLPEENPFAALLASDPPPPEPLRLVLAAGDVRSALRGLPGLARQLFRWAEATPRGFPRTASAFADVLVPLAQANHLRAAYPVSLRALHLGLLLPLVSLLLSAPHSPSSRSLLNLLLRLSTKFPAQCGAQDPAPTTCSTLCLAAFREMACHGVAPDVKDCNRVLRVLRDAARREGRTRLPCC
;
A
#
# COMPACT_ATOMS: atom_id res chain seq x y z
N MET A 1 -49.09 7.58 -5.47
CA MET A 1 -49.18 6.24 -4.86
C MET A 1 -48.62 6.36 -3.45
N LEU A 2 -49.40 5.99 -2.43
CA LEU A 2 -49.02 6.19 -1.02
C LEU A 2 -48.32 4.93 -0.48
N PHE A 3 -47.25 5.14 0.29
CA PHE A 3 -46.53 4.06 0.97
C PHE A 3 -47.39 3.47 2.10
N ASN A 4 -47.33 2.14 2.26
CA ASN A 4 -47.98 1.45 3.37
C ASN A 4 -47.00 0.44 3.96
N ILE A 5 -46.53 0.70 5.19
CA ILE A 5 -45.56 -0.12 5.92
C ILE A 5 -46.28 -0.73 7.12
N PRO A 6 -46.31 -2.07 7.28
CA PRO A 6 -46.98 -2.68 8.42
C PRO A 6 -46.17 -2.48 9.71
N HIS A 7 -46.87 -2.02 10.75
CA HIS A 7 -46.34 -1.74 12.09
C HIS A 7 -46.06 -3.05 12.86
N CYS A 8 -44.81 -3.33 13.21
CA CYS A 8 -44.51 -4.37 14.21
C CYS A 8 -44.79 -3.82 15.62
N LYS A 9 -45.67 -4.48 16.38
CA LYS A 9 -45.96 -4.17 17.78
C LYS A 9 -44.92 -4.80 18.69
N SER A 10 -44.38 -4.02 19.62
CA SER A 10 -43.62 -4.53 20.76
C SER A 10 -44.58 -4.98 21.86
N GLN A 11 -44.28 -6.10 22.51
CA GLN A 11 -44.99 -6.54 23.72
C GLN A 11 -44.01 -7.27 24.65
N ALA A 12 -43.90 -6.79 25.88
CA ALA A 12 -43.14 -7.39 26.98
C ALA A 12 -44.10 -7.77 28.13
N PRO A 13 -43.77 -8.78 28.96
CA PRO A 13 -44.43 -8.99 30.25
C PRO A 13 -43.53 -8.80 31.48
N VAL A 14 -44.20 -8.57 32.62
CA VAL A 14 -43.72 -7.87 33.84
C VAL A 14 -44.47 -8.47 35.05
N ALA A 15 -43.89 -8.74 36.22
CA ALA A 15 -42.48 -8.83 36.65
C ALA A 15 -42.41 -9.64 37.96
N ALA A 16 -41.20 -9.97 38.46
CA ALA A 16 -41.02 -10.47 39.83
C ALA A 16 -39.76 -9.88 40.49
N ALA A 17 -39.92 -9.30 41.67
CA ALA A 17 -38.86 -8.68 42.45
C ALA A 17 -38.44 -9.59 43.63
N ALA A 18 -37.16 -9.55 43.98
CA ALA A 18 -36.66 -9.97 45.29
C ALA A 18 -35.51 -9.04 45.69
N ALA A 19 -35.72 -8.26 46.75
CA ALA A 19 -34.71 -7.35 47.28
C ALA A 19 -33.85 -8.04 48.35
N ALA A 20 -32.53 -7.84 48.31
CA ALA A 20 -31.64 -8.24 49.39
C ALA A 20 -30.45 -7.27 49.53
N ALA A 21 -30.49 -6.52 50.63
CA ALA A 21 -29.41 -5.86 51.39
C ALA A 21 -28.07 -5.50 50.69
N ILE A 22 -27.79 -4.19 50.69
CA ILE A 22 -26.44 -3.62 50.65
C ILE A 22 -25.68 -4.06 51.92
N PRO A 23 -24.38 -4.39 51.82
CA PRO A 23 -23.42 -3.68 52.65
C PRO A 23 -22.28 -3.08 51.83
N SER A 24 -22.07 -1.78 52.03
CA SER A 24 -20.94 -1.02 51.47
C SER A 24 -19.61 -1.58 52.00
N ARG A 25 -18.75 -2.04 51.09
CA ARG A 25 -17.32 -2.21 51.37
C ARG A 25 -16.53 -1.36 50.38
N PHE A 26 -15.97 -0.26 50.87
CA PHE A 26 -14.91 0.47 50.20
C PHE A 26 -13.72 -0.47 50.01
N LEU A 27 -13.51 -0.94 48.78
CA LEU A 27 -12.24 -1.53 48.37
C LEU A 27 -11.59 -0.57 47.38
N SER A 28 -10.68 0.24 47.92
CA SER A 28 -9.73 1.01 47.13
C SER A 28 -8.80 0.03 46.42
N SER A 29 -9.02 -0.20 45.13
CA SER A 29 -8.06 -0.83 44.23
C SER A 29 -7.58 0.20 43.21
N SER A 30 -6.27 0.43 43.21
CA SER A 30 -5.60 1.42 42.38
C SER A 30 -5.89 1.19 40.89
N LEU A 31 -6.32 2.23 40.18
CA LEU A 31 -6.29 2.22 38.72
C LEU A 31 -4.84 1.99 38.27
N PRO A 32 -4.55 1.00 37.40
CA PRO A 32 -3.27 0.99 36.71
C PRO A 32 -3.23 2.26 35.85
N ALA A 33 -2.21 3.10 36.09
CA ALA A 33 -2.03 4.32 35.32
C ALA A 33 -1.98 3.96 33.83
N LEU A 34 -2.84 4.59 33.03
CA LEU A 34 -2.87 4.43 31.58
C LEU A 34 -1.57 5.04 31.03
N VAL A 35 -0.53 4.21 30.91
CA VAL A 35 0.75 4.61 30.30
C VAL A 35 0.43 5.09 28.89
N PRO A 36 0.70 6.36 28.54
CA PRO A 36 0.51 6.82 27.18
C PRO A 36 1.42 5.98 26.27
N PRO A 37 0.96 5.61 25.06
CA PRO A 37 1.84 4.91 24.11
C PRO A 37 3.11 5.76 23.93
N PRO A 38 4.30 5.13 23.83
CA PRO A 38 5.53 5.87 23.60
C PRO A 38 5.35 6.75 22.36
N PRO A 39 5.90 7.98 22.35
CA PRO A 39 5.84 8.82 21.16
C PRO A 39 6.43 8.03 19.98
N PRO A 40 5.81 8.10 18.79
CA PRO A 40 6.36 7.41 17.63
C PRO A 40 7.82 7.85 17.45
N LEU A 41 8.72 6.86 17.43
CA LEU A 41 10.13 7.12 17.14
C LEU A 41 10.21 7.92 15.83
N PRO A 42 11.13 8.89 15.71
CA PRO A 42 11.33 9.59 14.44
C PRO A 42 11.50 8.56 13.33
N GLU A 43 10.70 8.63 12.27
CA GLU A 43 10.94 7.84 11.06
C GLU A 43 12.38 8.12 10.62
N GLU A 44 13.26 7.12 10.79
CA GLU A 44 14.66 7.25 10.39
C GLU A 44 14.69 7.55 8.90
N ASN A 45 15.28 8.70 8.52
CA ASN A 45 15.32 9.11 7.13
C ASN A 45 15.95 7.98 6.30
N PRO A 46 15.19 7.30 5.41
CA PRO A 46 15.65 6.08 4.76
C PRO A 46 16.81 6.35 3.79
N PHE A 47 17.05 7.62 3.46
CA PHE A 47 18.11 8.08 2.60
C PHE A 47 19.38 8.55 3.35
N ALA A 48 19.37 8.61 4.69
CA ALA A 48 20.55 9.05 5.48
C ALA A 48 21.80 8.20 5.18
N ALA A 49 21.63 6.89 4.97
CA ALA A 49 22.71 5.98 4.60
C ALA A 49 23.31 6.26 3.20
N LEU A 50 22.63 7.01 2.32
CA LEU A 50 23.15 7.40 1.01
C LEU A 50 24.08 8.61 1.06
N LEU A 51 24.01 9.46 2.10
CA LEU A 51 24.92 10.60 2.25
C LEU A 51 26.39 10.15 2.46
N ALA A 52 26.58 8.96 3.03
CA ALA A 52 27.87 8.35 3.30
C ALA A 52 28.15 7.12 2.39
N SER A 53 27.60 7.09 1.17
CA SER A 53 27.93 6.06 0.18
C SER A 53 29.26 6.33 -0.52
N ASP A 54 29.85 5.26 -1.03
CA ASP A 54 30.98 5.31 -1.97
C ASP A 54 30.51 4.66 -3.30
N PRO A 55 30.56 5.34 -4.46
CA PRO A 55 30.96 6.75 -4.64
C PRO A 55 29.99 7.75 -3.94
N PRO A 56 30.47 8.97 -3.64
CA PRO A 56 29.65 10.00 -3.02
C PRO A 56 28.53 10.49 -3.95
N PRO A 57 27.42 11.02 -3.40
CA PRO A 57 26.33 11.57 -4.20
C PRO A 57 26.79 12.79 -5.01
N PRO A 58 26.44 12.88 -6.31
CA PRO A 58 26.55 14.11 -7.09
C PRO A 58 25.97 15.31 -6.35
N GLU A 59 26.62 16.47 -6.46
CA GLU A 59 26.26 17.66 -5.69
C GLU A 59 24.76 18.03 -5.63
N PRO A 60 23.98 18.03 -6.73
CA PRO A 60 22.54 18.31 -6.64
C PRO A 60 21.76 17.23 -5.87
N LEU A 61 22.21 15.97 -5.89
CA LEU A 61 21.62 14.90 -5.07
C LEU A 61 22.03 15.04 -3.60
N ARG A 62 23.27 15.47 -3.32
CA ARG A 62 23.74 15.74 -1.96
C ARG A 62 22.89 16.82 -1.28
N LEU A 63 22.50 17.87 -2.00
CA LEU A 63 21.59 18.92 -1.50
C LEU A 63 20.19 18.37 -1.20
N VAL A 64 19.61 17.56 -2.10
CA VAL A 64 18.30 16.92 -1.91
C VAL A 64 18.31 15.98 -0.69
N LEU A 65 19.37 15.19 -0.52
CA LEU A 65 19.53 14.27 0.60
C LEU A 65 19.76 15.01 1.94
N ALA A 66 20.51 16.11 1.92
CA ALA A 66 20.78 16.94 3.10
C ALA A 66 19.55 17.75 3.58
N ALA A 67 18.55 17.97 2.73
CA ALA A 67 17.30 18.65 3.09
C ALA A 67 16.41 17.85 4.08
N GLY A 68 16.71 16.58 4.32
CA GLY A 68 15.93 15.70 5.19
C GLY A 68 14.67 15.15 4.50
N ASP A 69 13.77 16.04 4.08
CA ASP A 69 12.58 15.68 3.30
C ASP A 69 12.90 15.60 1.79
N VAL A 70 13.32 14.41 1.36
CA VAL A 70 13.65 14.11 -0.04
C VAL A 70 12.44 14.30 -0.97
N ARG A 71 11.22 14.03 -0.49
CA ARG A 71 9.99 14.13 -1.31
C ARG A 71 9.64 15.58 -1.63
N SER A 72 9.78 16.50 -0.68
CA SER A 72 9.58 17.92 -0.97
C SER A 72 10.73 18.50 -1.79
N ALA A 73 11.98 18.13 -1.50
CA ALA A 73 13.15 18.59 -2.26
C ALA A 73 13.15 18.12 -3.73
N LEU A 74 12.53 16.98 -4.04
CA LEU A 74 12.35 16.48 -5.42
C LEU A 74 11.12 17.05 -6.15
N ARG A 75 10.28 17.84 -5.48
CA ARG A 75 9.02 18.34 -6.05
C ARG A 75 9.28 19.25 -7.25
N GLY A 76 8.69 18.90 -8.40
CA GLY A 76 8.92 19.62 -9.66
C GLY A 76 10.25 19.29 -10.35
N LEU A 77 11.09 18.42 -9.78
CA LEU A 77 12.41 18.05 -10.30
C LEU A 77 12.48 16.56 -10.70
N PRO A 78 11.65 16.11 -11.67
CA PRO A 78 11.55 14.70 -12.07
C PRO A 78 12.85 14.14 -12.66
N GLY A 79 13.71 15.01 -13.22
CA GLY A 79 15.05 14.64 -13.67
C GLY A 79 15.93 14.17 -12.51
N LEU A 80 15.98 14.94 -11.42
CA LEU A 80 16.73 14.60 -10.21
C LEU A 80 16.14 13.40 -9.48
N ALA A 81 14.80 13.28 -9.40
CA ALA A 81 14.16 12.12 -8.78
C ALA A 81 14.57 10.80 -9.45
N ARG A 82 14.58 10.79 -10.79
CA ARG A 82 15.08 9.66 -11.59
C ARG A 82 16.59 9.46 -11.44
N GLN A 83 17.37 10.53 -11.34
CA GLN A 83 18.83 10.46 -11.16
C GLN A 83 19.19 9.88 -9.78
N LEU A 84 18.49 10.28 -8.72
CA LEU A 84 18.65 9.75 -7.36
C LEU A 84 18.47 8.24 -7.36
N PHE A 85 17.34 7.76 -7.89
CA PHE A 85 17.06 6.32 -7.98
C PHE A 85 18.12 5.56 -8.80
N ARG A 86 18.50 6.07 -9.98
CA ARG A 86 19.51 5.41 -10.84
C ARG A 86 20.89 5.36 -10.20
N TRP A 87 21.32 6.45 -9.57
CA TRP A 87 22.60 6.52 -8.89
C TRP A 87 22.61 5.59 -7.67
N ALA A 88 21.56 5.64 -6.82
CA ALA A 88 21.47 4.79 -5.64
C ALA A 88 21.45 3.29 -5.98
N GLU A 89 20.69 2.85 -7.00
CA GLU A 89 20.74 1.47 -7.50
C GLU A 89 22.11 1.07 -8.08
N ALA A 90 22.95 2.02 -8.50
CA ALA A 90 24.31 1.78 -8.96
C ALA A 90 25.36 1.78 -7.83
N THR A 91 25.02 2.25 -6.62
CA THR A 91 25.90 2.17 -5.45
C THR A 91 25.85 0.76 -4.81
N PRO A 92 26.93 0.29 -4.16
CA PRO A 92 26.93 -0.99 -3.45
C PRO A 92 25.94 -1.06 -2.27
N ARG A 93 25.53 0.09 -1.72
CA ARG A 93 24.46 0.17 -0.70
C ARG A 93 23.05 -0.05 -1.29
N GLY A 94 22.88 0.23 -2.57
CA GLY A 94 21.60 0.14 -3.28
C GLY A 94 20.60 1.22 -2.88
N PHE A 95 19.44 1.22 -3.55
CA PHE A 95 18.32 2.07 -3.15
C PHE A 95 17.63 1.52 -1.89
N PRO A 96 17.17 2.38 -0.94
CA PRO A 96 16.51 1.93 0.28
C PRO A 96 15.26 1.08 -0.03
N ARG A 97 15.19 -0.11 0.57
CA ARG A 97 14.17 -1.13 0.24
C ARG A 97 12.86 -0.96 1.03
N THR A 98 12.47 0.29 1.30
CA THR A 98 11.25 0.64 2.06
C THR A 98 10.19 1.26 1.16
N ALA A 99 8.91 1.00 1.45
CA ALA A 99 7.81 1.56 0.67
C ALA A 99 7.77 3.11 0.71
N SER A 100 8.19 3.71 1.82
CA SER A 100 8.36 5.17 1.98
C SER A 100 9.36 5.74 0.98
N ALA A 101 10.60 5.23 0.95
CA ALA A 101 11.62 5.71 0.02
C ALA A 101 11.19 5.59 -1.45
N PHE A 102 10.53 4.48 -1.83
CA PHE A 102 9.96 4.35 -3.18
C PHE A 102 8.84 5.37 -3.45
N ALA A 103 7.96 5.64 -2.48
CA ALA A 103 6.91 6.66 -2.61
C ALA A 103 7.49 8.09 -2.72
N ASP A 104 8.56 8.40 -1.99
CA ASP A 104 9.21 9.71 -2.00
C ASP A 104 9.84 10.06 -3.35
N VAL A 105 10.24 9.05 -4.14
CA VAL A 105 10.68 9.23 -5.54
C VAL A 105 9.50 9.16 -6.51
N LEU A 106 8.55 8.24 -6.32
CA LEU A 106 7.43 8.03 -7.25
C LEU A 106 6.41 9.17 -7.23
N VAL A 107 6.13 9.78 -6.07
CA VAL A 107 5.13 10.84 -5.96
C VAL A 107 5.55 12.11 -6.72
N PRO A 108 6.78 12.65 -6.57
CA PRO A 108 7.24 13.78 -7.39
C PRO A 108 7.24 13.48 -8.90
N LEU A 109 7.64 12.25 -9.29
CA LEU A 109 7.58 11.80 -10.70
C LEU A 109 6.15 11.78 -11.24
N ALA A 110 5.18 11.34 -10.45
CA ALA A 110 3.76 11.31 -10.81
C ALA A 110 3.14 12.72 -10.82
N GLN A 111 3.48 13.58 -9.85
CA GLN A 111 3.04 14.97 -9.79
C GLN A 111 3.49 15.77 -11.01
N ALA A 112 4.70 15.51 -11.51
CA ALA A 112 5.21 16.07 -12.76
C ALA A 112 4.74 15.30 -14.03
N ASN A 113 3.78 14.38 -13.91
CA ASN A 113 3.24 13.54 -15.00
C ASN A 113 4.27 12.66 -15.76
N HIS A 114 5.47 12.45 -15.21
CA HIS A 114 6.54 11.66 -15.84
C HIS A 114 6.40 10.15 -15.56
N LEU A 115 5.24 9.56 -15.87
CA LEU A 115 4.95 8.13 -15.66
C LEU A 115 5.95 7.19 -16.38
N ARG A 116 6.53 7.61 -17.51
CA ARG A 116 7.63 6.88 -18.18
C ARG A 116 8.91 6.78 -17.33
N ALA A 117 9.19 7.79 -16.51
CA ALA A 117 10.31 7.78 -15.57
C ALA A 117 9.97 7.04 -14.27
N ALA A 118 8.69 7.05 -13.85
CA ALA A 118 8.19 6.25 -12.73
C ALA A 118 8.17 4.74 -13.03
N TYR A 119 8.05 4.32 -14.30
CA TYR A 119 8.01 2.91 -14.71
C TYR A 119 9.15 2.03 -14.15
N PRO A 120 10.46 2.35 -14.34
CA PRO A 120 11.54 1.52 -13.80
C PRO A 120 11.55 1.47 -12.27
N VAL A 121 11.24 2.60 -11.61
CA VAL A 121 11.16 2.70 -10.15
C VAL A 121 10.03 1.81 -9.61
N SER A 122 8.85 1.89 -10.24
CA SER A 122 7.67 1.07 -9.91
C SER A 122 7.94 -0.41 -10.14
N LEU A 123 8.59 -0.76 -11.25
CA LEU A 123 8.95 -2.14 -11.58
C LEU A 123 9.97 -2.71 -10.59
N ARG A 124 10.92 -1.90 -10.10
CA ARG A 124 11.85 -2.33 -9.05
C ARG A 124 11.14 -2.57 -7.72
N ALA A 125 10.22 -1.69 -7.32
CA ALA A 125 9.39 -1.89 -6.13
C ALA A 125 8.60 -3.21 -6.18
N LEU A 126 8.07 -3.59 -7.36
CA LEU A 126 7.41 -4.89 -7.57
C LEU A 126 8.35 -6.08 -7.37
N HIS A 127 9.57 -6.03 -7.92
CA HIS A 127 10.57 -7.09 -7.71
C HIS A 127 11.00 -7.24 -6.25
N LEU A 128 10.84 -6.19 -5.44
CA LEU A 128 11.10 -6.23 -3.99
C LEU A 128 9.85 -6.60 -3.17
N GLY A 129 8.71 -6.94 -3.81
CA GLY A 129 7.47 -7.29 -3.12
C GLY A 129 6.71 -6.12 -2.49
N LEU A 130 7.17 -4.88 -2.70
CA LEU A 130 6.68 -3.68 -2.01
C LEU A 130 5.34 -3.13 -2.54
N LEU A 131 4.63 -3.86 -3.42
CA LEU A 131 3.41 -3.38 -4.08
C LEU A 131 2.35 -2.91 -3.09
N LEU A 132 1.93 -3.79 -2.18
CA LEU A 132 0.82 -3.54 -1.28
C LEU A 132 1.11 -2.38 -0.30
N PRO A 133 2.24 -2.35 0.46
CA PRO A 133 2.51 -1.24 1.36
C PRO A 133 2.68 0.11 0.62
N LEU A 134 3.20 0.09 -0.61
CA LEU A 134 3.34 1.29 -1.44
C LEU A 134 1.96 1.78 -1.93
N VAL A 135 1.05 0.88 -2.31
CA VAL A 135 -0.34 1.23 -2.66
C VAL A 135 -1.08 1.80 -1.44
N SER A 136 -1.02 1.16 -0.27
CA SER A 136 -1.62 1.68 0.97
C SER A 136 -1.07 3.07 1.35
N LEU A 137 0.24 3.28 1.24
CA LEU A 137 0.89 4.58 1.51
C LEU A 137 0.52 5.69 0.50
N LEU A 138 0.24 5.32 -0.76
CA LEU A 138 -0.26 6.27 -1.76
C LEU A 138 -1.74 6.63 -1.55
N LEU A 139 -2.52 5.75 -0.93
CA LEU A 139 -3.96 5.92 -0.64
C LEU A 139 -4.21 6.64 0.69
N SER A 140 -3.29 6.58 1.65
CA SER A 140 -3.36 7.33 2.90
C SER A 140 -3.14 8.85 2.74
N ALA A 141 -2.70 9.29 1.55
CA ALA A 141 -2.49 10.69 1.20
C ALA A 141 -3.64 11.27 0.35
N PRO A 142 -3.89 12.59 0.38
CA PRO A 142 -4.99 13.20 -0.39
C PRO A 142 -4.89 12.90 -1.89
N HIS A 143 -6.00 12.41 -2.44
CA HIS A 143 -6.09 11.89 -3.80
C HIS A 143 -5.95 12.99 -4.86
N SER A 144 -4.90 12.90 -5.68
CA SER A 144 -4.65 13.77 -6.82
C SER A 144 -4.81 12.99 -8.13
N PRO A 145 -5.07 13.65 -9.29
CA PRO A 145 -5.09 12.96 -10.58
C PRO A 145 -3.74 12.25 -10.87
N SER A 146 -2.64 12.85 -10.42
CA SER A 146 -1.30 12.26 -10.44
C SER A 146 -1.19 10.97 -9.63
N SER A 147 -1.70 10.90 -8.40
CA SER A 147 -1.65 9.65 -7.61
C SER A 147 -2.55 8.56 -8.21
N ARG A 148 -3.73 8.91 -8.76
CA ARG A 148 -4.56 7.94 -9.51
C ARG A 148 -3.84 7.33 -10.71
N SER A 149 -3.16 8.15 -11.52
CA SER A 149 -2.42 7.64 -12.68
C SER A 149 -1.20 6.78 -12.31
N LEU A 150 -0.57 7.06 -11.16
CA LEU A 150 0.47 6.19 -10.57
C LEU A 150 -0.10 4.86 -10.06
N LEU A 151 -1.24 4.88 -9.36
CA LEU A 151 -1.94 3.66 -8.91
C LEU A 151 -2.36 2.78 -10.10
N ASN A 152 -2.90 3.38 -11.16
CA ASN A 152 -3.22 2.65 -12.40
C ASN A 152 -1.96 2.07 -13.07
N LEU A 153 -0.81 2.76 -13.02
CA LEU A 153 0.48 2.23 -13.50
C LEU A 153 0.92 1.01 -12.67
N LEU A 154 0.86 1.09 -11.34
CA LEU A 154 1.22 0.00 -10.42
C LEU A 154 0.30 -1.22 -10.62
N LEU A 155 -1.01 -1.00 -10.69
CA LEU A 155 -1.99 -2.06 -10.98
C LEU A 155 -1.69 -2.71 -12.34
N ARG A 156 -1.48 -1.92 -13.39
CA ARG A 156 -1.14 -2.44 -14.72
C ARG A 156 0.17 -3.23 -14.75
N LEU A 157 1.19 -2.80 -13.99
CA LEU A 157 2.44 -3.54 -13.86
C LEU A 157 2.22 -4.86 -13.10
N SER A 158 1.45 -4.85 -12.00
CA SER A 158 1.16 -6.07 -11.23
C SER A 158 0.45 -7.15 -12.07
N THR A 159 -0.41 -6.76 -13.03
CA THR A 159 -1.04 -7.72 -13.96
C THR A 159 -0.06 -8.37 -14.95
N LYS A 160 1.13 -7.80 -15.15
CA LYS A 160 2.21 -8.35 -15.99
C LYS A 160 3.26 -9.13 -15.21
N PHE A 161 3.28 -8.96 -13.89
CA PHE A 161 4.26 -9.58 -12.99
C PHE A 161 4.13 -11.11 -12.75
N PRO A 162 3.01 -11.82 -13.00
CA PRO A 162 2.82 -13.18 -12.49
C PRO A 162 3.36 -14.28 -13.43
N ALA A 163 4.62 -14.14 -13.86
CA ALA A 163 5.26 -15.08 -14.79
C ALA A 163 6.75 -15.38 -14.51
N GLN A 164 7.39 -14.72 -13.54
CA GLN A 164 8.86 -14.82 -13.33
C GLN A 164 9.31 -15.07 -11.87
N CYS A 165 8.41 -15.12 -10.89
CA CYS A 165 8.75 -15.64 -9.56
C CYS A 165 8.83 -17.18 -9.63
N GLY A 166 10.03 -17.69 -9.86
CA GLY A 166 10.31 -19.12 -9.82
C GLY A 166 10.34 -19.67 -8.39
N ALA A 167 9.65 -20.80 -8.20
CA ALA A 167 9.88 -21.85 -7.21
C ALA A 167 10.38 -21.46 -5.80
N GLN A 168 9.49 -21.54 -4.81
CA GLN A 168 9.76 -22.31 -3.58
C GLN A 168 8.52 -22.69 -2.73
N ASP A 169 7.34 -22.88 -3.33
CA ASP A 169 6.16 -23.40 -2.61
C ASP A 169 5.32 -24.40 -3.45
N PRO A 170 4.95 -25.57 -2.91
CA PRO A 170 4.13 -26.57 -3.59
C PRO A 170 2.62 -26.27 -3.44
N ALA A 171 2.19 -25.04 -3.77
CA ALA A 171 0.78 -24.62 -3.71
C ALA A 171 0.42 -23.70 -4.89
N PRO A 172 -0.40 -24.14 -5.87
CA PRO A 172 -0.64 -23.40 -7.11
C PRO A 172 -1.76 -22.35 -6.96
N THR A 173 -1.51 -21.22 -6.28
CA THR A 173 -2.55 -20.18 -6.06
C THR A 173 -2.12 -18.73 -6.27
N THR A 174 -0.82 -18.42 -6.40
CA THR A 174 -0.30 -17.06 -6.13
C THR A 174 -0.16 -16.12 -7.33
N CYS A 175 -0.36 -16.57 -8.57
CA CYS A 175 -0.26 -15.69 -9.75
C CYS A 175 -1.44 -14.71 -9.94
N SER A 176 -2.58 -14.96 -9.30
CA SER A 176 -3.77 -14.10 -9.33
C SER A 176 -3.82 -13.08 -8.19
N THR A 177 -2.92 -13.17 -7.19
CA THR A 177 -3.09 -12.48 -5.90
C THR A 177 -2.61 -11.04 -5.92
N LEU A 178 -1.44 -10.72 -6.48
CA LEU A 178 -0.85 -9.37 -6.37
C LEU A 178 -1.72 -8.27 -7.02
N CYS A 179 -2.21 -8.50 -8.24
CA CYS A 179 -3.10 -7.54 -8.90
C CYS A 179 -4.48 -7.45 -8.25
N LEU A 180 -4.99 -8.55 -7.68
CA LEU A 180 -6.24 -8.58 -6.94
C LEU A 180 -6.11 -7.91 -5.56
N ALA A 181 -4.97 -8.05 -4.88
CA ALA A 181 -4.68 -7.41 -3.61
C ALA A 181 -4.56 -5.89 -3.78
N ALA A 182 -3.80 -5.42 -4.77
CA ALA A 182 -3.73 -4.00 -5.11
C ALA A 182 -5.11 -3.44 -5.53
N PHE A 183 -5.90 -4.18 -6.30
CA PHE A 183 -7.26 -3.79 -6.66
C PHE A 183 -8.19 -3.70 -5.45
N ARG A 184 -8.14 -4.69 -4.54
CA ARG A 184 -8.92 -4.71 -3.30
C ARG A 184 -8.53 -3.55 -2.38
N GLU A 185 -7.24 -3.29 -2.21
CA GLU A 185 -6.74 -2.17 -1.41
C GLU A 185 -7.28 -0.84 -1.96
N MET A 186 -7.13 -0.59 -3.26
CA MET A 186 -7.72 0.59 -3.91
C MET A 186 -9.24 0.69 -3.69
N ALA A 187 -9.97 -0.42 -3.79
CA ALA A 187 -11.41 -0.45 -3.55
C ALA A 187 -11.80 -0.19 -2.08
N CYS A 188 -11.02 -0.69 -1.11
CA CYS A 188 -11.22 -0.41 0.32
C CYS A 188 -11.09 1.09 0.64
N HIS A 189 -10.17 1.79 -0.04
CA HIS A 189 -10.00 3.25 0.07
C HIS A 189 -10.93 4.05 -0.87
N GLY A 190 -11.92 3.40 -1.51
CA GLY A 190 -12.90 4.05 -2.38
C GLY A 190 -12.36 4.52 -3.74
N VAL A 191 -11.17 4.08 -4.14
CA VAL A 191 -10.52 4.48 -5.39
C VAL A 191 -10.76 3.43 -6.48
N ALA A 192 -11.63 3.75 -7.43
CA ALA A 192 -11.81 2.93 -8.63
C ALA A 192 -10.64 3.14 -9.62
N PRO A 193 -10.00 2.07 -10.12
CA PRO A 193 -9.07 2.16 -11.25
C PRO A 193 -9.78 2.50 -12.57
N ASP A 194 -9.00 2.84 -13.60
CA ASP A 194 -9.55 3.06 -14.95
C ASP A 194 -10.27 1.82 -15.49
N VAL A 195 -11.40 2.00 -16.19
CA VAL A 195 -12.17 0.92 -16.82
C VAL A 195 -11.31 -0.02 -17.67
N LYS A 196 -10.25 0.50 -18.32
CA LYS A 196 -9.27 -0.29 -19.10
C LYS A 196 -8.44 -1.23 -18.22
N ASP A 197 -8.00 -0.79 -17.05
CA ASP A 197 -7.21 -1.61 -16.14
C ASP A 197 -8.10 -2.52 -15.27
N CYS A 198 -9.33 -2.12 -14.92
CA CYS A 198 -10.35 -3.02 -14.36
C CYS A 198 -10.62 -4.22 -15.30
N ASN A 199 -10.86 -3.96 -16.58
CA ASN A 199 -11.00 -5.00 -17.60
C ASN A 199 -9.75 -5.87 -17.76
N ARG A 200 -8.55 -5.33 -17.47
CA ARG A 200 -7.30 -6.08 -17.50
C ARG A 200 -7.18 -7.03 -16.31
N VAL A 201 -7.52 -6.59 -15.10
CA VAL A 201 -7.59 -7.45 -13.90
C VAL A 201 -8.58 -8.59 -14.13
N LEU A 202 -9.79 -8.31 -14.60
CA LEU A 202 -10.80 -9.34 -14.90
C LEU A 202 -10.32 -10.38 -15.93
N ARG A 203 -9.59 -9.97 -16.97
CA ARG A 203 -8.97 -10.89 -17.93
C ARG A 203 -7.93 -11.79 -17.27
N VAL A 204 -7.03 -11.24 -16.46
CA VAL A 204 -5.99 -12.02 -15.77
C VAL A 204 -6.61 -13.03 -14.80
N LEU A 205 -7.64 -12.63 -14.03
CA LEU A 205 -8.34 -13.53 -13.11
C LEU A 205 -9.05 -14.67 -13.87
N ARG A 206 -9.77 -14.36 -14.95
CA ARG A 206 -10.43 -15.36 -15.79
C ARG A 206 -9.43 -16.32 -16.44
N ASP A 207 -8.32 -15.80 -16.94
CA ASP A 207 -7.31 -16.59 -17.63
C ASP A 207 -6.49 -17.45 -16.64
N ALA A 208 -6.35 -17.02 -15.38
CA ALA A 208 -5.83 -17.84 -14.28
C ALA A 208 -6.80 -18.98 -13.91
N ALA A 209 -8.09 -18.68 -13.69
CA ALA A 209 -9.11 -19.69 -13.38
C ALA A 209 -9.24 -20.76 -14.49
N ARG A 210 -9.10 -20.37 -15.76
CA ARG A 210 -9.05 -21.31 -16.90
C ARG A 210 -7.84 -22.25 -16.87
N ARG A 211 -6.67 -21.79 -16.41
CA ARG A 211 -5.47 -22.64 -16.26
C ARG A 211 -5.68 -23.62 -15.11
N GLU A 212 -6.20 -23.13 -13.97
CA GLU A 212 -6.47 -23.95 -12.80
C GLU A 212 -7.48 -25.08 -13.10
N GLY A 213 -8.57 -24.77 -13.81
CA GLY A 213 -9.52 -25.77 -14.29
C GLY A 213 -8.90 -26.79 -15.26
N ARG A 214 -7.94 -26.37 -16.09
CA ARG A 214 -7.22 -27.27 -17.01
C ARG A 214 -6.21 -28.17 -16.29
N THR A 215 -5.56 -27.71 -15.22
CA THR A 215 -4.68 -28.54 -14.38
C THR A 215 -5.42 -29.51 -13.45
N ARG A 216 -6.73 -29.35 -13.29
CA ARG A 216 -7.59 -30.24 -12.47
C ARG A 216 -8.32 -31.31 -13.28
N LEU A 217 -8.17 -31.33 -14.61
CA LEU A 217 -8.63 -32.44 -15.45
C LEU A 217 -7.55 -33.53 -15.44
N PRO A 218 -7.83 -34.76 -14.97
CA PRO A 218 -6.94 -35.88 -15.24
C PRO A 218 -6.91 -36.13 -16.75
N CYS A 219 -5.74 -36.40 -17.30
CA CYS A 219 -5.64 -36.98 -18.63
C CYS A 219 -6.22 -38.41 -18.55
N CYS A 220 -7.41 -38.59 -19.11
CA CYS A 220 -7.99 -39.91 -19.40
C CYS A 220 -7.50 -40.41 -20.76
#